data_AF-A0A7S1P501-F1
#
_entry.id   AF-A0A7S1P501-F1
#
_cell.length_a   1.000
_cell.length_b   1.000
_cell.length_c   1.000
_cell.angle_alpha   90.00
_cell.angle_beta   90.00
_cell.angle_gamma   90.00
#
_symmetry.space_group_name_H-M   'P 1'
#
loop_
_entity.id
_entity.type
_entity.pdbx_description
1 polymer ?
#
loop_
_entity_poly.entity_id
_entity_poly.type
_entity_poly.pdbx_seq_one_letter_code
_entity_poly.pdbx_strand_id
1 'polypeptide(L)'
;TREGVELDDHYREVATRRAGHGYFQDDHHMTVFEDGRYLTCIYDRGLNDGKTVGAVVQELDKHDNVIFEWRTWDAFSHEVSDPAVDTGINKYSVNNCEYSPDGNILVSLKTANQLLLLSRKTGQVLWRLGGKDGDFKFLN
;
A
#
# COMPACT_ATOMS: atom_id res chain seq x y z
N THR A 1 4.08 -17.98 8.12
CA THR A 1 3.65 -16.59 8.37
C THR A 1 4.76 -15.67 7.91
N ARG A 2 4.45 -14.49 7.36
CA ARG A 2 5.44 -13.47 7.00
C ARG A 2 5.28 -12.30 7.97
N GLU A 3 6.38 -11.76 8.44
CA GLU A 3 6.44 -10.71 9.47
C GLU A 3 7.59 -9.75 9.20
N GLY A 4 7.47 -8.54 9.72
CA GLY A 4 8.54 -7.56 9.78
C GLY A 4 9.28 -7.70 11.11
N VAL A 5 10.58 -7.45 11.10
CA VAL A 5 11.41 -7.48 12.30
C VAL A 5 11.97 -6.09 12.51
N GLU A 6 11.75 -5.53 13.69
CA GLU A 6 12.34 -4.27 14.13
C GLU A 6 13.65 -4.56 14.86
N LEU A 7 14.73 -3.90 14.44
CA LEU A 7 16.07 -4.07 14.98
C LEU A 7 16.55 -2.76 15.61
N ASP A 8 17.29 -2.86 16.71
CA ASP A 8 18.03 -1.72 17.24
C ASP A 8 19.32 -1.43 16.43
N ASP A 9 20.06 -0.40 16.83
CA ASP A 9 21.33 0.01 16.23
C ASP A 9 22.48 -1.02 16.42
N HIS A 10 22.23 -2.10 17.18
CA HIS A 10 23.12 -3.23 17.37
C HIS A 10 22.59 -4.50 16.66
N TYR A 11 21.60 -4.37 15.76
CA TYR A 11 20.96 -5.46 15.02
C TYR A 11 20.28 -6.51 15.90
N ARG A 12 19.87 -6.15 17.12
CA ARG A 12 19.09 -7.03 17.99
C ARG A 12 17.62 -6.83 17.72
N GLU A 13 16.88 -7.92 17.63
CA GLU A 13 15.42 -7.87 17.52
C GLU A 13 14.81 -7.26 18.78
N VAL A 14 14.02 -6.20 18.58
CA VAL A 14 13.28 -5.52 19.65
C VAL A 14 11.78 -5.71 19.53
N ALA A 15 11.28 -6.01 18.32
CA ALA A 15 9.89 -6.34 18.09
C ALA A 15 9.69 -7.09 16.76
N THR A 16 8.57 -7.80 16.69
CA THR A 16 8.01 -8.34 15.45
C THR A 16 6.77 -7.53 15.07
N ARG A 17 6.58 -7.23 13.79
CA ARG A 17 5.45 -6.46 13.24
C ARG A 17 4.68 -7.29 12.23
N ARG A 18 3.35 -7.18 12.23
CA ARG A 18 2.48 -8.01 11.38
C ARG A 18 1.36 -7.17 10.79
N ALA A 19 1.14 -7.34 9.49
CA ALA A 19 -0.11 -6.92 8.87
C ALA A 19 -1.33 -7.52 9.61
N GLY A 20 -2.39 -6.72 9.72
CA GLY A 20 -3.63 -7.11 10.37
C GLY A 20 -4.64 -7.76 9.42
N HIS A 21 -5.82 -8.09 9.94
CA HIS A 21 -6.97 -8.60 9.17
C HIS A 21 -6.69 -9.84 8.28
N GLY A 22 -5.71 -10.66 8.66
CA GLY A 22 -5.39 -11.91 7.96
C GLY A 22 -4.46 -11.72 6.76
N TYR A 23 -3.98 -10.51 6.49
CA TYR A 23 -2.96 -10.27 5.48
C TYR A 23 -1.58 -10.77 5.95
N PHE A 24 -0.76 -11.20 4.99
CA PHE A 24 0.65 -11.48 5.25
C PHE A 24 1.46 -10.20 5.07
N GLN A 25 2.40 -9.95 5.99
CA GLN A 25 3.33 -8.84 5.85
C GLN A 25 4.10 -8.95 4.53
N ASP A 26 4.34 -7.83 3.85
CA ASP A 26 5.08 -7.78 2.60
C ASP A 26 6.52 -7.24 2.80
N ASP A 27 7.39 -7.46 1.82
CA ASP A 27 8.80 -7.01 1.83
C ASP A 27 9.06 -5.64 1.23
N HIS A 28 8.09 -5.03 0.53
CA HIS A 28 8.38 -3.83 -0.24
C HIS A 28 8.58 -2.60 0.65
N HIS A 29 7.72 -2.39 1.65
CA HIS A 29 7.85 -1.23 2.51
C HIS A 29 7.16 -1.37 3.86
N MET A 30 7.86 -0.95 4.91
CA MET A 30 7.32 -0.69 6.24
C MET A 30 8.10 0.47 6.86
N THR A 31 7.39 1.48 7.37
CA THR A 31 7.97 2.57 8.17
C THR A 31 7.46 2.45 9.60
N VAL A 32 8.37 2.32 10.56
CA VAL A 32 8.07 2.36 12.00
C VAL A 32 8.34 3.77 12.54
N PHE A 33 7.41 4.30 13.32
CA PHE A 33 7.47 5.64 13.90
C PHE A 33 7.90 5.60 15.37
N GLU A 34 8.36 6.74 15.90
CA GLU A 34 8.82 6.86 17.30
C GLU A 34 7.76 6.48 18.34
N ASP A 35 6.48 6.67 18.02
CA ASP A 35 5.36 6.28 18.89
C ASP A 35 5.02 4.78 18.82
N GLY A 36 5.78 4.02 18.03
CA GLY A 36 5.63 2.58 17.80
C GLY A 36 4.56 2.22 16.77
N ARG A 37 3.83 3.20 16.21
CA ARG A 37 2.96 2.93 15.06
C ARG A 37 3.79 2.56 13.85
N TYR A 38 3.15 1.95 12.86
CA TYR A 38 3.81 1.69 11.58
C TYR A 38 2.84 1.77 10.41
N LEU A 39 3.39 2.15 9.26
CA LEU A 39 2.72 2.21 7.98
C LEU A 39 3.35 1.18 7.06
N THR A 40 2.53 0.35 6.41
CA THR A 40 3.00 -0.71 5.53
C THR A 40 2.11 -0.84 4.30
N CYS A 41 2.71 -1.27 3.18
CA CYS A 41 1.97 -1.69 2.00
C CYS A 41 2.16 -3.18 1.75
N ILE A 42 1.13 -3.83 1.19
CA ILE A 42 1.05 -5.28 1.08
C ILE A 42 0.51 -5.66 -0.31
N TYR A 43 1.10 -6.70 -0.91
CA TYR A 43 0.48 -7.40 -2.03
C TYR A 43 -0.63 -8.32 -1.54
N ASP A 44 -1.87 -7.98 -1.86
CA ASP A 44 -3.00 -8.88 -1.67
C ASP A 44 -3.12 -9.79 -2.89
N ARG A 45 -2.66 -11.03 -2.74
CA ARG A 45 -2.61 -12.04 -3.81
C ARG A 45 -3.90 -12.86 -3.94
N GLY A 46 -4.99 -12.51 -3.24
CA GLY A 46 -6.29 -13.07 -3.61
C GLY A 46 -7.37 -13.05 -2.53
N LEU A 47 -8.42 -12.27 -2.83
CA LEU A 47 -9.79 -12.57 -2.41
C LEU A 47 -10.66 -13.15 -3.56
N ASN A 48 -10.31 -12.96 -4.85
CA ASN A 48 -11.27 -13.22 -5.95
C ASN A 48 -10.90 -14.29 -7.00
N ASP A 49 -9.62 -14.61 -7.28
CA ASP A 49 -9.29 -15.62 -8.31
C ASP A 49 -7.88 -16.26 -8.24
N GLY A 50 -7.02 -15.82 -7.30
CA GLY A 50 -5.63 -16.26 -7.19
C GLY A 50 -4.72 -15.84 -8.36
N LYS A 51 -5.23 -15.01 -9.27
CA LYS A 51 -4.49 -14.48 -10.42
C LYS A 51 -4.20 -13.02 -10.21
N THR A 52 -5.18 -12.22 -9.80
CA THR A 52 -5.00 -10.77 -9.69
C THR A 52 -4.38 -10.37 -8.35
N VAL A 53 -3.25 -9.66 -8.38
CA VAL A 53 -2.66 -9.01 -7.19
C VAL A 53 -3.19 -7.57 -7.06
N GLY A 54 -3.74 -7.27 -5.88
CA GLY A 54 -4.12 -5.94 -5.43
C GLY A 54 -3.10 -5.37 -4.43
N ALA A 55 -3.30 -4.10 -4.06
CA ALA A 55 -2.56 -3.46 -3.00
C ALA A 55 -3.44 -3.20 -1.78
N VAL A 56 -2.85 -3.42 -0.62
CA VAL A 56 -3.40 -3.01 0.68
C VAL A 56 -2.40 -2.08 1.34
N VAL A 57 -2.89 -1.01 1.94
CA VAL A 57 -2.10 -0.11 2.78
C VAL A 57 -2.71 -0.10 4.16
N GLN A 58 -1.92 -0.40 5.17
CA GLN A 58 -2.35 -0.39 6.56
C GLN A 58 -1.49 0.56 7.38
N GLU A 59 -2.15 1.29 8.26
CA GLU A 59 -1.51 1.87 9.44
C GLU A 59 -1.95 1.08 10.66
N LEU A 60 -0.98 0.71 11.48
CA LEU A 60 -1.18 -0.04 12.69
C LEU A 60 -0.63 0.71 13.89
N ASP A 61 -1.27 0.54 15.04
CA ASP A 61 -0.72 1.02 16.30
C ASP A 61 0.43 0.14 16.82
N LYS A 62 1.07 0.56 17.91
CA LYS A 62 2.18 -0.17 18.53
C LYS A 62 1.82 -1.57 19.07
N HIS A 63 0.54 -1.91 19.08
CA HIS A 63 -0.02 -3.18 19.52
C HIS A 63 -0.54 -4.01 18.34
N ASP A 64 -0.18 -3.64 17.10
CA ASP A 64 -0.60 -4.30 15.86
C ASP A 64 -2.12 -4.20 15.59
N ASN A 65 -2.82 -3.23 16.20
CA ASN A 65 -4.21 -2.97 15.83
C ASN A 65 -4.25 -2.11 14.57
N VAL A 66 -5.02 -2.54 13.57
CA VAL A 66 -5.24 -1.77 12.35
C VAL A 66 -6.10 -0.55 12.66
N ILE A 67 -5.54 0.65 12.46
CA ILE A 67 -6.20 1.93 12.69
C ILE A 67 -6.52 2.68 11.39
N PHE A 68 -5.97 2.22 10.27
CA PHE A 68 -6.38 2.60 8.91
C PHE A 68 -6.11 1.43 7.97
N GLU A 69 -7.02 1.17 7.04
CA GLU A 69 -6.84 0.23 5.95
C GLU A 69 -7.43 0.80 4.66
N TRP A 70 -6.65 0.70 3.59
CA TRP A 70 -7.10 1.00 2.24
C TRP A 70 -6.77 -0.16 1.33
N ARG A 71 -7.68 -0.47 0.39
CA ARG A 71 -7.55 -1.59 -0.53
C ARG A 71 -7.90 -1.14 -1.94
N THR A 72 -7.11 -1.57 -2.92
CA THR A 72 -7.40 -1.32 -4.33
C THR A 72 -8.77 -1.87 -4.76
N TRP A 73 -9.21 -2.95 -4.11
CA TRP A 73 -10.49 -3.62 -4.40
C TRP A 73 -11.71 -2.76 -4.13
N ASP A 74 -11.63 -1.85 -3.15
CA ASP A 74 -12.73 -0.95 -2.80
C ASP A 74 -12.67 0.35 -3.62
N ALA A 75 -11.46 0.77 -3.99
CA ALA A 75 -11.20 2.07 -4.59
C ALA A 75 -11.30 2.09 -6.12
N PHE A 76 -11.08 0.95 -6.77
CA PHE A 76 -11.12 0.83 -8.22
C PHE A 76 -12.25 -0.12 -8.63
N SER A 77 -13.10 0.30 -9.56
CA SER A 77 -13.90 -0.65 -10.30
C SER A 77 -12.94 -1.60 -11.03
N HIS A 78 -13.28 -2.88 -11.12
CA HIS A 78 -12.41 -3.92 -11.71
C HIS A 78 -12.01 -3.64 -13.18
N GLU A 79 -12.50 -2.55 -13.80
CA GLU A 79 -12.35 -2.19 -15.21
C GLU A 79 -11.07 -1.42 -15.58
N VAL A 80 -10.27 -0.95 -14.61
CA VAL A 80 -9.05 -0.18 -14.95
C VAL A 80 -7.91 -1.13 -15.36
N SER A 81 -7.94 -1.72 -16.56
CA SER A 81 -6.73 -2.27 -17.18
C SER A 81 -6.23 -1.35 -18.30
N ASP A 82 -4.96 -0.99 -18.20
CA ASP A 82 -4.16 -0.60 -19.35
C ASP A 82 -3.72 -1.90 -20.06
N PRO A 83 -4.11 -2.15 -21.31
CA PRO A 83 -3.68 -3.32 -22.05
C PRO A 83 -2.15 -3.40 -22.22
N ALA A 84 -1.41 -2.31 -22.05
CA ALA A 84 0.06 -2.32 -22.14
C ALA A 84 0.76 -2.95 -20.92
N VAL A 85 0.07 -3.09 -19.78
CA VAL A 85 0.62 -3.69 -18.53
C VAL A 85 -0.20 -4.90 -18.05
N ASP A 86 -1.19 -5.31 -18.84
CA ASP A 86 -2.06 -6.44 -18.55
C ASP A 86 -1.32 -7.78 -18.73
N THR A 87 -0.55 -8.16 -17.72
CA THR A 87 0.00 -9.51 -17.57
C THR A 87 -0.99 -10.47 -16.91
N GLY A 88 -2.23 -10.03 -16.67
CA GLY A 88 -3.30 -10.80 -16.00
C GLY A 88 -3.04 -11.16 -14.53
N ILE A 89 -1.82 -10.99 -14.03
CA ILE A 89 -1.41 -11.51 -12.72
C ILE A 89 -1.10 -10.40 -11.70
N ASN A 90 -0.71 -9.20 -12.13
CA ASN A 90 -0.16 -8.21 -11.20
C ASN A 90 -0.67 -6.78 -11.43
N LYS A 91 -1.98 -6.60 -11.28
CA LYS A 91 -2.67 -5.38 -11.71
C LYS A 91 -2.31 -4.14 -10.88
N TYR A 92 -2.15 -4.30 -9.56
CA TYR A 92 -1.85 -3.18 -8.66
C TYR A 92 -0.74 -3.50 -7.66
N SER A 93 0.44 -3.89 -8.15
CA SER A 93 1.61 -4.00 -7.27
C SER A 93 1.96 -2.65 -6.65
N VAL A 94 1.84 -2.56 -5.33
CA VAL A 94 2.43 -1.50 -4.52
C VAL A 94 3.93 -1.71 -4.27
N ASN A 95 4.71 -0.64 -4.42
CA ASN A 95 6.13 -0.65 -4.05
C ASN A 95 6.40 0.10 -2.74
N ASN A 96 5.62 1.13 -2.46
CA ASN A 96 5.89 2.04 -1.36
C ASN A 96 4.61 2.75 -0.90
N CYS A 97 4.57 3.13 0.37
CA CYS A 97 3.58 4.06 0.92
C CYS A 97 4.22 4.93 2.01
N GLU A 98 3.99 6.24 1.95
CA GLU A 98 4.59 7.20 2.89
C GLU A 98 3.57 8.26 3.30
N TYR A 99 3.77 8.87 4.47
CA TYR A 99 3.01 10.09 4.77
C TYR A 99 3.50 11.24 3.91
N SER A 100 2.54 11.93 3.33
CA SER A 100 2.74 13.27 2.80
C SER A 100 2.81 14.31 3.93
N PRO A 101 3.34 15.52 3.67
CA PRO A 101 3.53 16.54 4.70
C PRO A 101 2.25 16.99 5.44
N ASP A 102 1.07 16.83 4.83
CA ASP A 102 -0.23 17.17 5.43
C ASP A 102 -0.91 16.00 6.17
N GLY A 103 -0.21 14.87 6.28
CA GLY A 103 -0.68 13.66 6.97
C GLY A 103 -1.58 12.76 6.12
N ASN A 104 -1.74 13.02 4.83
CA ASN A 104 -2.30 12.06 3.87
C ASN A 104 -1.26 11.00 3.48
N ILE A 105 -1.64 9.96 2.75
CA ILE A 105 -0.76 8.83 2.41
C ILE A 105 -0.48 8.82 0.90
N LEU A 106 0.79 8.96 0.52
CA LEU A 106 1.25 8.79 -0.85
C LEU A 106 1.54 7.30 -1.09
N VAL A 107 0.99 6.72 -2.14
CA VAL A 107 1.14 5.30 -2.48
C VAL A 107 1.66 5.15 -3.90
N SER A 108 2.68 4.30 -4.07
CA SER A 108 3.27 4.00 -5.38
C SER A 108 2.77 2.66 -5.90
N LEU A 109 1.93 2.70 -6.94
CA LEU A 109 1.48 1.52 -7.68
C LEU A 109 2.38 1.31 -8.90
N LYS A 110 3.38 0.44 -8.73
CA LYS A 110 4.40 0.12 -9.74
C LYS A 110 3.79 -0.32 -11.07
N THR A 111 2.88 -1.28 -11.04
CA THR A 111 2.33 -1.86 -12.28
C THR A 111 1.25 -0.99 -12.91
N ALA A 112 0.69 -0.03 -12.18
CA ALA A 112 -0.22 0.96 -12.74
C ALA A 112 0.50 2.20 -13.30
N ASN A 113 1.83 2.28 -13.15
CA ASN A 113 2.62 3.49 -13.44
C ASN A 113 2.02 4.75 -12.80
N GLN A 114 1.53 4.62 -11.57
CA GLN A 114 0.68 5.63 -10.94
C GLN A 114 1.05 5.85 -9.47
N LEU A 115 1.04 7.12 -9.06
CA LEU A 115 1.01 7.51 -7.66
C LEU A 115 -0.41 7.90 -7.26
N LEU A 116 -0.81 7.53 -6.05
CA LEU A 116 -2.06 7.95 -5.43
C LEU A 116 -1.76 8.78 -4.20
N LEU A 117 -2.47 9.88 -4.00
CA LEU A 117 -2.60 10.47 -2.67
C LEU A 117 -3.93 10.06 -2.06
N LEU A 118 -3.88 9.41 -0.90
CA LEU A 118 -5.04 8.95 -0.16
C LEU A 118 -5.31 9.86 1.03
N SER A 119 -6.57 10.22 1.23
CA SER A 119 -7.03 10.82 2.47
C SER A 119 -6.86 9.82 3.60
N ARG A 120 -5.98 10.09 4.57
CA ARG A 120 -5.83 9.24 5.76
C ARG A 120 -7.11 9.17 6.59
N LYS A 121 -7.93 10.23 6.55
CA LYS A 121 -9.18 10.31 7.32
C LYS A 121 -10.32 9.49 6.73
N THR A 122 -10.37 9.37 5.41
CA THR A 122 -11.54 8.81 4.71
C THR A 122 -11.21 7.63 3.79
N GLY A 123 -9.94 7.37 3.52
CA GLY A 123 -9.49 6.37 2.53
C GLY A 123 -9.75 6.78 1.07
N GLN A 124 -10.29 7.97 0.82
CA GLN A 124 -10.58 8.42 -0.54
C GLN A 124 -9.29 8.76 -1.30
N VAL A 125 -9.23 8.40 -2.57
CA VAL A 125 -8.18 8.88 -3.49
C VAL A 125 -8.43 10.36 -3.74
N LEU A 126 -7.52 11.22 -3.27
CA LEU A 126 -7.56 12.67 -3.43
C LEU A 126 -7.12 13.09 -4.83
N TRP A 127 -6.05 12.46 -5.34
CA TRP A 127 -5.60 12.61 -6.72
C TRP A 127 -4.73 11.44 -7.17
N ARG A 128 -4.53 11.35 -8.49
CA ARG A 128 -3.70 10.36 -9.19
C ARG A 128 -2.69 11.04 -10.09
N LEU A 129 -1.41 10.70 -9.95
CA LEU A 129 -0.36 11.15 -10.87
C LEU A 129 0.11 9.99 -11.75
N GLY A 130 0.07 10.17 -13.07
CA GLY A 130 0.44 9.12 -14.01
C GLY A 130 -0.64 8.06 -14.19
N GLY A 131 -0.31 7.01 -14.94
CA GLY A 131 -1.27 6.00 -15.38
C GLY A 131 -2.31 6.54 -16.36
N LYS A 132 -3.21 5.65 -16.81
CA LYS A 132 -4.26 5.96 -17.80
C LYS A 132 -5.28 6.97 -17.30
N ASP A 133 -5.62 6.91 -16.01
CA ASP A 133 -6.66 7.72 -15.38
C ASP A 133 -6.04 8.75 -14.40
N GLY A 134 -4.88 9.31 -14.76
CA GLY A 134 -4.22 10.36 -14.00
C GLY A 134 -4.97 11.69 -14.07
N ASP A 135 -4.99 12.45 -12.97
CA ASP A 135 -5.70 13.73 -12.86
C ASP A 135 -4.90 14.92 -13.43
N PHE A 136 -3.61 14.71 -13.73
CA PHE A 136 -2.70 15.76 -14.18
C PHE A 136 -2.33 15.60 -15.65
N LYS A 137 -2.22 16.74 -16.35
CA LYS A 137 -1.68 16.82 -17.71
C LYS A 137 -0.24 17.32 -17.67
N PHE A 138 0.66 16.60 -18.32
CA PHE A 138 2.02 17.05 -18.56
C PHE A 138 2.06 17.87 -19.85
N LEU A 139 2.51 19.12 -19.74
CA LEU A 139 2.77 19.96 -20.91
C LEU A 139 4.23 19.77 -21.30
N ASN A 140 4.45 19.46 -22.58
CA ASN A 140 5.78 19.40 -23.19
C ASN A 140 6.23 20.76 -23.68
#